data_AF-A0AAV2RZJ8-F1
#
_entry.id   AF-A0AAV2RZJ8-F1
#
_cell.length_a   1.000
_cell.length_b   1.000
_cell.length_c   1.000
_cell.angle_alpha   90.00
_cell.angle_beta   90.00
_cell.angle_gamma   90.00
#
_symmetry.space_group_name_H-M   'P 1'
#
loop_
_entity.id
_entity.type
_entity.pdbx_description
1 polymer ?
#
loop_
_entity_poly.entity_id
_entity_poly.type
_entity_poly.pdbx_seq_one_letter_code
_entity_poly.pdbx_strand_id
1 'polypeptide(L)'
;RYDPQNNRWTKVASMNTRRLGVAVAVLGGYLYAVGGSDGHSPLNTVERYDPKANKWTTMPAMSTRRKHLGCAVYNNMIYAVGGRDDCTELSSAERYNPHTNQWSPIVAMTSRRSGVGLAVVNGMLYAVGGFDGTTYLKTIEVYDPEQNHWRLCGSMNYRRLGGGVGVVKLPHNEAHLW
;
A
#
# COMPACT_ATOMS: atom_id res chain seq x y z
N ARG A 1 7.33 -17.40 -4.88
CA ARG A 1 8.36 -16.46 -5.38
C ARG A 1 8.66 -16.79 -6.83
N TYR A 2 8.69 -15.80 -7.73
CA TYR A 2 9.04 -15.98 -9.14
C TYR A 2 10.53 -15.73 -9.33
N ASP A 3 11.15 -16.58 -10.14
CA ASP A 3 12.50 -16.39 -10.67
C ASP A 3 12.42 -16.09 -12.17
N PRO A 4 12.74 -14.85 -12.60
CA PRO A 4 12.66 -14.46 -14.01
C PRO A 4 13.73 -15.12 -14.88
N GLN A 5 14.88 -15.53 -14.33
CA GLN A 5 15.95 -16.15 -15.12
C GLN A 5 15.57 -17.56 -15.58
N ASN A 6 14.88 -18.30 -14.70
CA ASN A 6 14.45 -19.67 -14.94
C ASN A 6 12.95 -19.79 -15.29
N ASN A 7 12.25 -18.66 -15.40
CA ASN A 7 10.81 -18.56 -15.60
C ASN A 7 10.00 -19.54 -14.71
N ARG A 8 10.33 -19.59 -13.41
CA ARG A 8 9.79 -20.61 -12.50
C ARG A 8 9.25 -20.01 -11.21
N TRP A 9 8.15 -20.58 -10.75
CA TRP A 9 7.57 -20.30 -9.44
C TRP A 9 7.97 -21.36 -8.42
N THR A 10 8.40 -20.91 -7.24
CA THR A 10 8.67 -21.80 -6.09
C THR A 10 7.84 -21.35 -4.90
N LYS A 11 7.23 -22.32 -4.19
CA LYS A 11 6.56 -22.07 -2.91
C LYS A 11 7.60 -21.68 -1.85
N VAL A 12 7.24 -20.72 -1.01
CA VAL A 12 8.00 -20.33 0.18
C VAL A 12 7.12 -20.57 1.40
N ALA A 13 7.62 -20.30 2.61
CA ALA A 13 6.80 -20.40 3.82
C ALA A 13 5.50 -19.61 3.67
N SER A 14 4.40 -20.23 4.11
CA SER A 14 3.09 -19.58 4.12
C SER A 14 3.02 -18.57 5.26
N MET A 15 2.26 -17.50 5.06
CA MET A 15 1.89 -16.59 6.16
C MET A 15 1.13 -17.35 7.26
N ASN A 16 1.16 -16.83 8.48
CA ASN A 16 0.42 -17.39 9.60
C ASN A 16 -1.08 -17.11 9.47
N THR A 17 -1.46 -16.03 8.78
CA THR A 17 -2.85 -15.65 8.55
C THR A 17 -3.18 -15.66 7.05
N ARG A 18 -4.39 -16.11 6.71
CA ARG A 18 -4.95 -15.99 5.35
C ARG A 18 -5.30 -14.53 5.09
N ARG A 19 -4.91 -13.98 3.93
CA ARG A 19 -5.10 -12.56 3.62
C ARG A 19 -5.51 -12.35 2.16
N LEU A 20 -6.79 -12.09 1.92
CA LEU A 20 -7.32 -11.54 0.66
C LEU A 20 -7.15 -10.01 0.67
N GLY A 21 -6.85 -9.42 -0.49
CA GLY A 21 -6.75 -7.95 -0.61
C GLY A 21 -5.68 -7.35 0.31
N VAL A 22 -4.64 -8.13 0.60
CA VAL A 22 -3.46 -7.73 1.37
C VAL A 22 -2.62 -6.74 0.58
N ALA A 23 -2.06 -5.75 1.25
CA ALA A 23 -1.06 -4.90 0.65
C ALA A 23 0.34 -5.33 1.09
N VAL A 24 1.33 -5.18 0.20
CA VAL A 24 2.70 -5.62 0.44
C VAL A 24 3.69 -4.48 0.23
N ALA A 25 4.77 -4.48 1.03
CA ALA A 25 5.87 -3.53 0.92
C ALA A 25 7.20 -4.22 1.21
N VAL A 26 8.30 -3.75 0.60
CA VAL A 26 9.65 -4.28 0.84
C VAL A 26 10.49 -3.20 1.52
N LEU A 27 10.94 -3.45 2.75
CA LEU A 27 11.74 -2.52 3.53
C LEU A 27 12.81 -3.28 4.31
N GLY A 28 14.06 -2.78 4.27
CA GLY A 28 15.17 -3.36 5.03
C GLY A 28 15.51 -4.82 4.65
N GLY A 29 15.24 -5.22 3.41
CA GLY A 29 15.45 -6.60 2.94
C GLY A 29 14.34 -7.60 3.32
N TYR A 30 13.27 -7.13 3.96
CA TYR A 30 12.12 -7.94 4.33
C TYR A 30 10.89 -7.60 3.50
N LEU A 31 10.01 -8.57 3.31
CA LEU A 31 8.69 -8.37 2.71
C LEU A 31 7.64 -8.28 3.82
N TYR A 32 6.85 -7.22 3.84
CA TYR A 32 5.77 -7.00 4.79
C TYR A 32 4.43 -7.29 4.12
N ALA A 33 3.57 -8.04 4.80
CA ALA A 33 2.17 -8.26 4.46
C ALA A 33 1.31 -7.50 5.46
N VAL A 34 0.59 -6.48 4.98
CA VAL A 34 -0.10 -5.49 5.80
C VAL A 34 -1.60 -5.62 5.61
N GLY A 35 -2.34 -5.91 6.69
CA GLY A 35 -3.81 -5.98 6.67
C GLY A 35 -4.36 -7.08 5.75
N GLY A 36 -5.40 -6.74 5.00
CA GLY A 36 -6.17 -7.66 4.17
C GLY A 36 -7.42 -8.17 4.89
N SER A 37 -7.97 -9.30 4.44
CA SER A 37 -9.09 -9.98 5.07
C SER A 37 -8.85 -11.48 5.16
N ASP A 38 -9.27 -12.10 6.26
CA ASP A 38 -9.23 -13.56 6.46
C ASP A 38 -10.41 -14.29 5.82
N GLY A 39 -11.26 -13.58 5.08
CA GLY A 39 -12.51 -14.07 4.50
C GLY A 39 -13.76 -13.71 5.32
N HIS A 40 -13.58 -13.26 6.58
CA HIS A 40 -14.67 -12.87 7.47
C HIS A 40 -14.55 -11.38 7.84
N SER A 41 -13.38 -10.96 8.30
CA SER A 41 -13.13 -9.61 8.79
C SER A 41 -11.93 -8.96 8.09
N PRO A 42 -11.90 -7.62 7.99
CA PRO A 42 -10.68 -6.88 7.73
C PRO A 42 -9.67 -7.07 8.88
N LEU A 43 -8.40 -7.08 8.54
CA LEU A 43 -7.29 -7.33 9.46
C LEU A 43 -6.50 -6.04 9.69
N ASN A 44 -6.06 -5.83 10.93
CA ASN A 44 -5.01 -4.86 11.27
C ASN A 44 -3.65 -5.53 11.48
N THR A 45 -3.59 -6.86 11.48
CA THR A 45 -2.36 -7.61 11.72
C THR A 45 -1.38 -7.43 10.57
N VAL A 46 -0.09 -7.49 10.91
CA VAL A 46 1.02 -7.33 9.98
C VAL A 46 1.99 -8.47 10.18
N GLU A 47 2.52 -9.01 9.10
CA GLU A 47 3.55 -10.05 9.14
C GLU A 47 4.73 -9.64 8.27
N ARG A 48 5.93 -10.03 8.69
CA ARG A 48 7.17 -9.77 7.97
C ARG A 48 7.84 -11.08 7.60
N TYR A 49 8.15 -11.25 6.32
CA TYR A 49 8.88 -12.39 5.78
C TYR A 49 10.38 -12.08 5.70
N ASP A 50 11.17 -12.96 6.32
CA ASP A 50 12.61 -13.04 6.15
C ASP A 50 12.95 -14.05 5.04
N PRO A 51 13.48 -13.61 3.89
CA PRO A 51 13.84 -14.50 2.79
C PRO A 51 15.05 -15.40 3.08
N LYS A 52 15.91 -15.04 4.04
CA LYS A 52 17.06 -15.86 4.45
C LYS A 52 16.61 -17.01 5.36
N ALA A 53 15.73 -16.71 6.31
CA ALA A 53 15.17 -17.72 7.21
C ALA A 53 13.98 -18.48 6.61
N ASN A 54 13.43 -18.02 5.47
CA ASN A 54 12.18 -18.52 4.88
C ASN A 54 11.07 -18.61 5.94
N LYS A 55 10.86 -17.52 6.69
CA LYS A 55 9.95 -17.49 7.84
C LYS A 55 9.18 -16.18 7.92
N TRP A 56 7.91 -16.27 8.29
CA TRP A 56 7.08 -15.13 8.64
C TRP A 56 7.07 -14.90 10.15
N THR A 57 7.17 -13.63 10.55
CA THR A 57 7.09 -13.20 11.95
C THR A 57 6.00 -12.13 12.07
N THR A 58 5.15 -12.26 13.09
CA THR A 58 4.14 -11.25 13.42
C THR A 58 4.83 -9.95 13.85
N MET A 59 4.34 -8.84 13.31
CA MET A 59 4.79 -7.49 13.63
C MET A 59 3.70 -6.73 14.39
N PRO A 60 4.02 -5.56 14.98
CA PRO A 60 2.99 -4.70 15.55
C PRO A 60 1.85 -4.44 14.57
N ALA A 61 0.64 -4.62 15.06
CA ALA A 61 -0.57 -4.38 14.28
C ALA A 61 -0.78 -2.89 14.04
N MET A 62 -1.44 -2.58 12.94
CA MET A 62 -1.99 -1.25 12.67
C MET A 62 -3.04 -0.88 13.73
N SER A 63 -3.27 0.41 13.92
CA SER A 63 -4.34 0.91 14.78
C SER A 63 -5.72 0.67 14.15
N THR A 64 -5.82 0.65 12.82
CA THR A 64 -7.08 0.41 12.10
C THR A 64 -7.03 -0.90 11.32
N ARG A 65 -8.14 -1.63 11.29
CA ARG A 65 -8.32 -2.80 10.41
C ARG A 65 -8.53 -2.34 8.98
N ARG A 66 -7.80 -2.90 8.03
CA ARG A 66 -7.79 -2.41 6.65
C ARG A 66 -7.72 -3.58 5.66
N LYS A 67 -8.78 -3.77 4.86
CA LYS A 67 -8.73 -4.54 3.61
C LYS A 67 -8.73 -3.61 2.40
N HIS A 68 -8.15 -4.05 1.28
CA HIS A 68 -8.08 -3.25 0.04
C HIS A 68 -7.38 -1.89 0.23
N LEU A 69 -6.42 -1.82 1.15
CA LEU A 69 -5.59 -0.64 1.37
C LEU A 69 -4.49 -0.49 0.32
N GLY A 70 -3.95 0.71 0.21
CA GLY A 70 -2.68 0.96 -0.46
C GLY A 70 -1.51 0.86 0.53
N CYS A 71 -0.38 0.33 0.07
CA CYS A 71 0.85 0.26 0.86
C CYS A 71 2.07 0.61 0.02
N ALA A 72 2.98 1.41 0.56
CA ALA A 72 4.21 1.82 -0.11
C ALA A 72 5.28 2.16 0.93
N VAL A 73 6.54 2.00 0.54
CA VAL A 73 7.67 2.51 1.33
C VAL A 73 7.93 3.96 0.94
N TYR A 74 7.95 4.84 1.93
CA TYR A 74 8.24 6.26 1.76
C TYR A 74 9.07 6.74 2.95
N ASN A 75 10.18 7.45 2.69
CA ASN A 75 11.11 7.93 3.73
C ASN A 75 11.50 6.85 4.77
N ASN A 76 11.87 5.65 4.30
CA ASN A 76 12.25 4.49 5.12
C ASN A 76 11.19 4.00 6.12
N MET A 77 9.92 4.32 5.87
CA MET A 77 8.77 3.84 6.65
C MET A 77 7.75 3.20 5.71
N ILE A 78 6.89 2.34 6.25
CA ILE A 78 5.80 1.72 5.48
C ILE A 78 4.54 2.53 5.73
N TYR A 79 3.91 3.04 4.68
CA TYR A 79 2.66 3.80 4.75
C TYR A 79 1.50 2.88 4.38
N ALA A 80 0.48 2.84 5.23
CA ALA A 80 -0.79 2.15 5.01
C ALA A 80 -1.89 3.20 4.88
N VAL A 81 -2.53 3.25 3.70
CA VAL A 81 -3.42 4.35 3.33
C VAL A 81 -4.76 3.80 2.85
N GLY A 82 -5.84 4.38 3.37
CA GLY A 82 -7.20 4.04 2.97
C GLY A 82 -7.58 2.58 3.28
N GLY A 83 -8.29 1.96 2.35
CA GLY A 83 -8.91 0.65 2.51
C GLY A 83 -10.33 0.74 3.05
N ARG A 84 -10.81 -0.37 3.63
CA ARG A 84 -12.10 -0.49 4.29
C ARG A 84 -11.94 -1.23 5.61
N ASP A 85 -12.56 -0.71 6.67
CA ASP A 85 -12.68 -1.39 7.96
C ASP A 85 -13.98 -2.21 8.02
N ASP A 86 -14.43 -2.56 9.22
CA ASP A 86 -15.66 -3.34 9.42
C ASP A 86 -16.92 -2.61 8.90
N CYS A 87 -16.88 -1.28 8.82
CA CYS A 87 -18.05 -0.44 8.58
C CYS A 87 -17.97 0.36 7.26
N THR A 88 -16.83 0.98 6.97
CA THR A 88 -16.74 2.05 5.96
C THR A 88 -15.39 2.10 5.24
N GLU A 89 -15.40 2.71 4.04
CA GLU A 89 -14.22 3.14 3.31
C GLU A 89 -13.44 4.19 4.12
N LEU A 90 -12.12 4.07 4.11
CA LEU A 90 -11.22 4.86 4.94
C LEU A 90 -10.53 5.95 4.13
N SER A 91 -10.44 7.15 4.70
CA SER A 91 -9.47 8.18 4.30
C SER A 91 -8.25 8.22 5.21
N SER A 92 -8.32 7.58 6.39
CA SER A 92 -7.25 7.56 7.37
C SER A 92 -5.99 6.87 6.82
N ALA A 93 -4.85 7.27 7.34
CA ALA A 93 -3.57 6.70 7.01
C ALA A 93 -2.68 6.60 8.26
N GLU A 94 -1.77 5.64 8.24
CA GLU A 94 -0.80 5.41 9.30
C GLU A 94 0.52 4.92 8.70
N ARG A 95 1.62 5.16 9.41
CA ARG A 95 2.96 4.75 8.98
C ARG A 95 3.67 3.93 10.04
N TYR A 96 4.40 2.92 9.62
CA TYR A 96 5.23 2.08 10.47
C TYR A 96 6.69 2.48 10.38
N ASN A 97 7.29 2.75 11.54
CA ASN A 97 8.72 2.98 11.66
C ASN A 97 9.41 1.70 12.18
N PRO A 98 10.29 1.06 11.38
CA PRO A 98 10.97 -0.17 11.81
C PRO A 98 11.98 0.05 12.96
N HIS A 99 12.46 1.27 13.18
CA HIS A 99 13.41 1.58 14.26
C HIS A 99 12.74 1.60 15.64
N THR A 100 11.53 2.17 15.71
CA THR A 100 10.74 2.21 16.95
C THR A 100 9.79 1.02 17.06
N ASN A 101 9.62 0.25 15.98
CA ASN A 101 8.68 -0.85 15.86
C ASN A 101 7.25 -0.40 16.23
N GLN A 102 6.82 0.74 15.70
CA GLN A 102 5.51 1.35 16.01
C GLN A 102 4.82 1.88 14.77
N TRP A 103 3.50 1.80 14.79
CA TRP A 103 2.62 2.53 13.89
C TRP A 103 2.29 3.90 14.49
N SER A 104 2.19 4.92 13.65
CA SER A 104 1.73 6.24 14.04
C SER A 104 0.75 6.78 13.00
N PRO A 105 -0.34 7.43 13.42
CA PRO A 105 -1.27 8.04 12.48
C PRO A 105 -0.58 9.17 11.72
N ILE A 106 -1.02 9.38 10.48
CA ILE A 106 -0.73 10.60 9.72
C ILE A 106 -2.06 11.27 9.34
N VAL A 107 -1.97 12.47 8.78
CA VAL A 107 -3.15 13.17 8.27
C VAL A 107 -3.96 12.29 7.29
N ALA A 108 -5.28 12.37 7.41
CA ALA A 108 -6.18 11.65 6.52
C ALA A 108 -6.18 12.29 5.11
N MET A 109 -6.43 11.47 4.10
CA MET A 109 -6.72 11.95 2.75
C MET A 109 -8.01 12.78 2.71
N THR A 110 -8.15 13.55 1.65
CA THR A 110 -9.36 14.34 1.34
C THR A 110 -10.55 13.42 1.07
N SER A 111 -10.33 12.32 0.35
CA SER A 111 -11.37 11.34 0.02
C SER A 111 -11.14 10.00 0.71
N ARG A 112 -12.22 9.29 1.01
CA ARG A 112 -12.17 7.88 1.40
C ARG A 112 -11.79 7.06 0.16
N ARG A 113 -10.88 6.09 0.30
CA ARG A 113 -10.39 5.30 -0.83
C ARG A 113 -10.17 3.83 -0.44
N SER A 114 -11.18 3.00 -0.66
CA SER A 114 -11.00 1.54 -0.71
C SER A 114 -10.51 1.10 -2.09
N GLY A 115 -9.65 0.08 -2.15
CA GLY A 115 -8.97 -0.39 -3.38
C GLY A 115 -8.09 0.67 -4.02
N VAL A 116 -7.44 1.49 -3.20
CA VAL A 116 -6.53 2.57 -3.60
C VAL A 116 -5.17 2.02 -4.04
N GLY A 117 -4.63 2.54 -5.14
CA GLY A 117 -3.23 2.30 -5.51
C GLY A 117 -2.33 3.30 -4.79
N LEU A 118 -1.26 2.84 -4.15
CA LEU A 118 -0.30 3.70 -3.47
C LEU A 118 1.11 3.47 -4.03
N ALA A 119 1.78 4.53 -4.45
CA ALA A 119 3.11 4.44 -5.05
C ALA A 119 3.94 5.70 -4.78
N VAL A 120 5.27 5.55 -4.79
CA VAL A 120 6.20 6.68 -4.73
C VAL A 120 6.74 6.97 -6.13
N VAL A 121 6.50 8.17 -6.64
CA VAL A 121 6.96 8.63 -7.96
C VAL A 121 7.76 9.92 -7.75
N ASN A 122 8.99 9.97 -8.27
CA ASN A 122 9.89 11.11 -8.12
C ASN A 122 10.00 11.64 -6.68
N GLY A 123 10.06 10.73 -5.71
CA GLY A 123 10.19 11.08 -4.29
C GLY A 123 8.92 11.61 -3.63
N MET A 124 7.75 11.50 -4.28
CA MET A 124 6.46 11.89 -3.71
C MET A 124 5.52 10.68 -3.61
N LEU A 125 4.73 10.63 -2.54
CA LEU A 125 3.78 9.53 -2.28
C LEU A 125 2.40 9.86 -2.87
N TYR A 126 1.92 9.04 -3.79
CA TYR A 126 0.66 9.22 -4.51
C TYR A 126 -0.37 8.15 -4.15
N ALA A 127 -1.60 8.59 -3.85
CA ALA A 127 -2.79 7.76 -3.69
C ALA A 127 -3.70 7.92 -4.93
N VAL A 128 -3.97 6.82 -5.63
CA VAL A 128 -4.56 6.81 -6.97
C VAL A 128 -5.88 6.04 -6.96
N GLY A 129 -6.96 6.71 -7.38
CA GLY A 129 -8.28 6.08 -7.57
C GLY A 129 -8.90 5.56 -6.29
N GLY A 130 -9.63 4.44 -6.38
CA GLY A 130 -10.36 3.80 -5.29
C GLY A 130 -11.87 4.03 -5.36
N PHE A 131 -12.56 3.68 -4.28
CA PHE A 131 -14.00 3.88 -4.08
C PHE A 131 -14.23 4.55 -2.72
N ASP A 132 -15.10 5.56 -2.69
CA ASP A 132 -15.36 6.38 -1.49
C ASP A 132 -16.61 5.96 -0.70
N GLY A 133 -17.28 4.88 -1.11
CA GLY A 133 -18.56 4.42 -0.57
C GLY A 133 -19.74 4.74 -1.47
N THR A 134 -19.60 5.71 -2.38
CA THR A 134 -20.65 6.12 -3.34
C THR A 134 -20.16 6.02 -4.78
N THR A 135 -18.91 6.39 -5.02
CA THR A 135 -18.39 6.74 -6.33
C THR A 135 -17.02 6.12 -6.57
N TYR A 136 -16.84 5.51 -7.75
CA TYR A 136 -15.49 5.13 -8.20
C TYR A 136 -14.68 6.37 -8.54
N LEU A 137 -13.49 6.48 -7.96
CA LEU A 137 -12.64 7.65 -8.07
C LEU A 137 -11.70 7.54 -9.27
N LYS A 138 -11.53 8.68 -9.94
CA LYS A 138 -10.43 8.91 -10.89
C LYS A 138 -9.39 9.89 -10.35
N THR A 139 -9.67 10.54 -9.22
CA THR A 139 -8.80 11.56 -8.63
C THR A 139 -7.55 10.93 -8.03
N ILE A 140 -6.48 11.72 -7.97
CA ILE A 140 -5.19 11.37 -7.39
C ILE A 140 -4.87 12.39 -6.29
N GLU A 141 -4.35 11.91 -5.17
CA GLU A 141 -3.82 12.74 -4.09
C GLU A 141 -2.34 12.49 -3.91
N VAL A 142 -1.58 13.55 -3.63
CA VAL A 142 -0.16 13.50 -3.28
C VAL A 142 0.04 13.95 -1.83
N TYR A 143 0.85 13.21 -1.08
CA TYR A 143 1.17 13.53 0.31
C TYR A 143 2.40 14.44 0.38
N ASP A 144 2.23 15.57 1.07
CA ASP A 144 3.30 16.50 1.40
C ASP A 144 3.74 16.25 2.86
N PRO A 145 4.94 15.70 3.09
CA PRO A 145 5.41 15.37 4.43
C PRO A 145 5.81 16.57 5.27
N GLU A 146 6.15 17.71 4.65
CA GLU A 146 6.60 18.92 5.36
C GLU A 146 5.41 19.63 5.98
N GLN A 147 4.30 19.67 5.26
CA GLN A 147 3.05 20.28 5.73
C GLN A 147 2.09 19.27 6.37
N ASN A 148 2.40 17.97 6.29
CA ASN A 148 1.56 16.87 6.76
C ASN A 148 0.11 17.03 6.28
N HIS A 149 -0.07 17.08 4.95
CA HIS A 149 -1.38 17.07 4.30
C HIS A 149 -1.36 16.37 2.95
N TRP A 150 -2.55 16.06 2.45
CA TRP A 150 -2.77 15.55 1.10
C TRP A 150 -3.28 16.67 0.20
N ARG A 151 -2.82 16.69 -1.05
CA ARG A 151 -3.31 17.60 -2.10
C ARG A 151 -3.83 16.82 -3.29
N LEU A 152 -5.00 17.19 -3.81
CA LEU A 152 -5.46 16.69 -5.11
C LEU A 152 -4.51 17.18 -6.21
N CYS A 153 -3.98 16.27 -7.03
CA CYS A 153 -2.97 16.60 -8.04
C CYS A 153 -3.37 16.21 -9.48
N GLY A 154 -4.64 15.85 -9.69
CA GLY A 154 -5.19 15.55 -11.01
C GLY A 154 -6.12 14.34 -11.01
N SER A 155 -6.37 13.81 -12.20
CA SER A 155 -7.20 12.62 -12.37
C SER A 155 -6.76 11.73 -13.54
N MET A 156 -6.97 10.43 -13.39
CA MET A 156 -6.92 9.47 -14.49
C MET A 156 -8.06 9.73 -15.50
N ASN A 157 -7.87 9.28 -16.74
CA ASN A 157 -8.92 9.33 -17.78
C ASN A 157 -10.15 8.48 -17.43
N TYR A 158 -9.96 7.43 -16.63
CA TYR A 158 -11.00 6.50 -16.21
C TYR A 158 -11.02 6.34 -14.69
N ARG A 159 -12.21 6.11 -14.14
CA ARG A 159 -12.38 5.73 -12.73
C ARG A 159 -11.87 4.30 -12.54
N ARG A 160 -11.15 4.02 -11.45
CA ARG A 160 -10.61 2.68 -11.18
C ARG A 160 -10.70 2.35 -9.69
N LEU A 161 -11.26 1.17 -9.38
CA LEU A 161 -11.20 0.52 -8.07
C LEU A 161 -10.33 -0.73 -8.17
N GLY A 162 -9.44 -0.94 -7.21
CA GLY A 162 -8.63 -2.17 -7.14
C GLY A 162 -7.58 -2.27 -8.25
N GLY A 163 -7.15 -1.13 -8.80
CA GLY A 163 -6.08 -1.10 -9.79
C GLY A 163 -4.72 -1.35 -9.15
N GLY A 164 -3.87 -2.15 -9.81
CA GLY A 164 -2.45 -2.23 -9.49
C GLY A 164 -1.71 -1.00 -10.01
N VAL A 165 -0.79 -0.46 -9.20
CA VAL A 165 0.12 0.62 -9.62
C VAL A 165 1.55 0.10 -9.66
N GLY A 166 2.30 0.53 -10.66
CA GLY A 166 3.72 0.22 -10.83
C GLY A 166 4.45 1.45 -11.32
N VAL A 167 5.70 1.63 -10.88
CA VAL A 167 6.53 2.79 -11.24
C VAL A 167 7.71 2.30 -12.08
N VAL A 168 7.89 2.90 -13.25
CA VAL A 168 8.98 2.58 -14.17
C VAL A 168 9.83 3.83 -14.34
N LYS A 169 11.15 3.70 -14.19
CA LYS A 169 12.10 4.76 -14.51
C LYS A 169 12.44 4.66 -15.99
N LEU A 170 11.95 5.60 -16.79
CA LEU A 170 12.29 5.68 -18.21
C LEU A 170 13.66 6.36 -18.41
N PRO A 171 14.48 5.89 -19.36
CA PRO A 171 15.71 6.57 -19.75
C PRO A 171 15.38 7.94 -20.37
N HIS A 172 16.26 8.93 -20.18
CA HIS A 172 16.04 10.32 -20.57
C HIS A 172 15.88 10.61 -22.08
N ASN A 173 15.90 9.59 -22.95
CA ASN A 173 15.89 9.78 -24.42
C ASN A 173 14.54 9.53 -25.11
N GLU A 174 13.43 9.34 -24.38
CA GLU A 174 12.10 9.18 -24.99
C GLU A 174 11.14 10.31 -24.63
N ALA A 175 11.64 11.55 -24.54
CA ALA A 175 10.80 12.74 -24.34
C ALA A 175 10.24 13.36 -25.64
N HIS A 176 10.53 12.77 -26.81
CA HIS A 176 10.15 13.34 -28.11
C HIS A 176 9.59 12.30 -29.07
N LEU A 177 8.52 11.60 -28.69
CA LEU A 177 7.67 10.88 -29.65
C LEU A 177 6.22 10.91 -29.18
N TRP A 178 5.62 12.11 -29.13
CA TRP A 178 4.17 12.33 -29.28
C TRP A 178 3.95 13.70 -29.91
#